data_AF-A0A0U3QAY3-F1
#
_entry.id   AF-A0A0U3QAY3-F1
#
_cell.length_a   1.000
_cell.length_b   1.000
_cell.length_c   1.000
_cell.angle_alpha   90.00
_cell.angle_beta   90.00
_cell.angle_gamma   90.00
#
_symmetry.space_group_name_H-M   'P 1'
#
loop_
_entity.id
_entity.type
_entity.pdbx_description
1 polymer ?
#
loop_
_entity_poly.entity_id
_entity_poly.type
_entity_poly.pdbx_seq_one_letter_code
_entity_poly.pdbx_strand_id
1 'polypeptide(L)'
;MGELVQRASQQLTELVRGEMRLAQAEMKEKGKRYGKGGGLFGGAGVVGFLMLEALVATAIAALAVPLSVWAAALIVTAVLGVIAAVMVLSGKKQVQQAAPPQPEQTIENVKADVAEIKGSAHR
;
A
#
# COMPACT_ATOMS: atom_id res chain seq x y z
N MET A 1 55.72 -3.88 9.49
CA MET A 1 54.47 -3.10 9.68
C MET A 1 53.62 -3.00 8.41
N GLY A 2 54.20 -2.70 7.23
CA GLY A 2 53.43 -2.60 5.97
C GLY A 2 52.69 -3.87 5.55
N GLU A 3 53.28 -5.06 5.76
CA GLU A 3 52.68 -6.33 5.33
C GLU A 3 51.40 -6.71 6.12
N LEU A 4 51.34 -6.38 7.41
CA LEU A 4 50.16 -6.64 8.26
C LEU A 4 49.01 -5.68 7.94
N VAL A 5 49.34 -4.41 7.68
CA VAL A 5 48.36 -3.40 7.24
C VAL A 5 47.79 -3.79 5.86
N GLN A 6 48.64 -4.30 4.96
CA GLN A 6 48.20 -4.78 3.66
C GLN A 6 47.28 -6.00 3.77
N ARG A 7 47.63 -7.00 4.61
CA ARG A 7 46.77 -8.17 4.85
C ARG A 7 45.44 -7.81 5.51
N ALA A 8 45.44 -6.92 6.50
CA ALA A 8 44.22 -6.45 7.16
C ALA A 8 43.30 -5.69 6.17
N SER A 9 43.87 -4.82 5.34
CA SER A 9 43.13 -4.14 4.26
C SER A 9 42.52 -5.12 3.26
N GLN A 10 43.26 -6.18 2.93
CA GLN A 10 42.80 -7.23 2.02
C GLN A 10 41.65 -8.06 2.62
N GLN A 11 41.75 -8.43 3.90
CA GLN A 11 40.70 -9.13 4.63
C GLN A 11 39.44 -8.29 4.80
N LEU A 12 39.58 -6.99 5.10
CA LEU A 12 38.44 -6.07 5.15
C LEU A 12 37.76 -5.95 3.78
N THR A 13 38.53 -5.89 2.70
CA THR A 13 38.00 -5.86 1.33
C THR A 13 37.24 -7.15 0.98
N GLU A 14 37.77 -8.30 1.39
CA GLU A 14 37.10 -9.59 1.22
C GLU A 14 35.82 -9.70 2.06
N LEU A 15 35.84 -9.23 3.30
CA LEU A 15 34.67 -9.21 4.18
C LEU A 15 33.56 -8.33 3.62
N VAL A 16 33.88 -7.10 3.20
CA VAL A 16 32.91 -6.19 2.58
C VAL A 16 32.32 -6.79 1.31
N ARG A 17 33.13 -7.45 0.48
CA ARG A 17 32.62 -8.19 -0.69
C ARG A 17 31.74 -9.36 -0.30
N GLY A 18 32.04 -10.05 0.80
CA GLY A 18 31.22 -11.12 1.37
C GLY A 18 29.84 -10.62 1.82
N GLU A 19 29.81 -9.57 2.63
CA GLU A 19 28.59 -8.89 3.09
C GLU A 19 27.75 -8.40 1.90
N MET A 20 28.37 -7.79 0.89
CA MET A 20 27.66 -7.37 -0.32
C MET A 20 27.04 -8.54 -1.07
N ARG A 21 27.74 -9.68 -1.18
CA ARG A 21 27.20 -10.89 -1.82
C ARG A 21 26.06 -11.50 -1.01
N LEU A 22 26.18 -11.50 0.32
CA LEU A 22 25.14 -11.98 1.21
C LEU A 22 23.88 -11.10 1.13
N ALA A 23 24.05 -9.79 1.20
CA ALA A 23 22.96 -8.82 1.03
C ALA A 23 22.28 -8.97 -0.34
N GLN A 24 23.04 -9.16 -1.43
CA GLN A 24 22.48 -9.43 -2.75
C GLN A 24 21.67 -10.74 -2.78
N ALA A 25 22.15 -11.81 -2.15
CA ALA A 25 21.43 -13.08 -2.06
C ALA A 25 20.12 -12.92 -1.28
N GLU A 26 20.16 -12.25 -0.13
CA GLU A 26 18.98 -12.02 0.71
C GLU A 26 17.96 -11.11 0.02
N MET A 27 18.41 -10.05 -0.67
CA MET A 27 17.53 -9.19 -1.46
C MET A 27 16.88 -9.93 -2.63
N LYS A 28 17.61 -10.84 -3.29
CA LYS A 28 17.06 -11.68 -4.37
C LYS A 28 16.01 -12.65 -3.83
N GLU A 29 16.25 -13.26 -2.68
CA GLU A 29 15.31 -14.18 -2.04
C GLU A 29 14.05 -13.46 -1.56
N LYS A 30 14.21 -12.31 -0.87
CA LYS A 30 13.11 -11.41 -0.52
C LYS A 30 12.34 -10.99 -1.77
N GLY A 31 13.03 -10.48 -2.79
CA GLY A 31 12.43 -10.05 -4.05
C GLY A 31 11.64 -11.14 -4.76
N LYS A 32 12.10 -12.40 -4.76
CA LYS A 32 11.35 -13.53 -5.32
C LYS A 32 10.07 -13.83 -4.52
N ARG A 33 10.13 -13.74 -3.19
CA ARG A 33 8.97 -13.97 -2.32
C ARG A 33 7.93 -12.87 -2.48
N TYR A 34 8.35 -11.61 -2.47
CA TYR A 34 7.49 -10.46 -2.72
C TYR A 34 6.97 -10.43 -4.16
N GLY A 35 7.77 -10.82 -5.15
CA GLY A 35 7.35 -10.88 -6.55
C GLY A 35 6.31 -11.96 -6.81
N LYS A 36 6.47 -13.16 -6.22
CA LYS A 36 5.46 -14.22 -6.31
C LYS A 36 4.18 -13.82 -5.57
N GLY A 37 4.30 -13.26 -4.37
CA GLY A 37 3.16 -12.77 -3.58
C GLY A 37 2.40 -11.65 -4.29
N GLY A 38 3.12 -10.63 -4.77
CA GLY A 38 2.57 -9.50 -5.51
C GLY A 38 1.95 -9.92 -6.84
N GLY A 39 2.58 -10.83 -7.58
CA GLY A 39 2.02 -11.39 -8.81
C GLY A 39 0.73 -12.18 -8.59
N LEU A 40 0.67 -13.01 -7.53
CA LEU A 40 -0.54 -13.75 -7.17
C LEU A 40 -1.65 -12.81 -6.70
N PHE A 41 -1.35 -11.78 -5.91
CA PHE A 41 -2.33 -10.77 -5.49
C PHE A 41 -2.84 -9.96 -6.68
N GLY A 42 -1.97 -9.57 -7.60
CA GLY A 42 -2.36 -8.89 -8.83
C GLY A 42 -3.27 -9.78 -9.69
N GLY A 43 -2.88 -11.04 -9.90
CA GLY A 43 -3.70 -12.02 -10.61
C GLY A 43 -5.05 -12.27 -9.95
N ALA A 44 -5.08 -12.42 -8.62
CA ALA A 44 -6.32 -12.55 -7.86
C ALA A 44 -7.22 -11.31 -7.97
N GLY A 45 -6.65 -10.11 -8.04
CA GLY A 45 -7.39 -8.88 -8.31
C GLY A 45 -8.08 -8.91 -9.67
N VAL A 46 -7.37 -9.28 -10.73
CA VAL A 46 -7.94 -9.40 -12.08
C VAL A 46 -9.01 -10.47 -12.15
N VAL A 47 -8.74 -11.68 -11.63
CA VAL A 47 -9.71 -12.77 -11.63
C VAL A 47 -10.93 -12.44 -10.77
N GLY A 48 -10.73 -11.82 -9.61
CA GLY A 48 -11.81 -11.35 -8.74
C GLY A 48 -12.68 -10.28 -9.41
N PHE A 49 -12.08 -9.36 -10.16
CA PHE A 49 -12.81 -8.36 -10.94
C PHE A 49 -13.70 -9.02 -12.01
N LEU A 50 -13.14 -9.95 -12.80
CA LEU A 50 -13.92 -10.70 -13.80
C LEU A 50 -15.03 -11.54 -13.17
N MET A 51 -14.77 -12.14 -12.01
CA MET A 51 -15.79 -12.88 -11.24
C MET A 51 -16.94 -11.97 -10.83
N LEU A 52 -16.67 -10.74 -10.38
CA LEU A 52 -17.73 -9.77 -10.03
C LEU A 52 -18.56 -9.39 -11.26
N GLU A 53 -17.94 -9.14 -12.41
CA GLU A 53 -18.68 -8.86 -13.66
C GLU A 53 -19.57 -10.05 -14.06
N ALA A 54 -19.06 -11.28 -13.98
CA ALA A 54 -19.82 -12.49 -14.26
C ALA A 54 -20.99 -12.69 -13.29
N LEU A 55 -20.81 -12.33 -12.01
CA LEU A 55 -21.89 -12.35 -11.01
C LEU A 55 -22.98 -11.33 -11.32
N VAL A 56 -22.62 -10.12 -11.73
CA VAL A 56 -23.58 -9.09 -12.16
C VAL A 56 -24.37 -9.59 -13.37
N ALA A 57 -23.70 -10.13 -14.39
CA ALA A 57 -24.36 -10.70 -15.56
C ALA A 57 -25.29 -11.86 -15.18
N THR A 58 -24.86 -12.74 -14.27
CA THR A 58 -25.67 -13.85 -13.76
C THR A 58 -26.92 -13.36 -13.04
N ALA A 59 -26.80 -12.34 -12.19
CA ALA A 59 -27.94 -11.74 -11.49
C ALA A 59 -28.95 -11.13 -12.46
N ILE A 60 -28.48 -10.41 -13.49
CA ILE A 60 -29.34 -9.86 -14.54
C ILE A 60 -30.05 -11.00 -15.29
N ALA A 61 -29.32 -12.03 -15.71
CA ALA A 61 -29.89 -13.16 -16.45
C ALA A 61 -30.95 -13.92 -15.62
N ALA A 62 -30.69 -14.14 -14.33
CA ALA A 62 -31.63 -14.79 -13.42
C ALA A 62 -32.92 -13.99 -13.26
N LEU A 63 -32.82 -12.66 -13.08
CA LEU A 63 -33.97 -11.77 -12.99
C LEU A 63 -34.71 -11.59 -14.32
N ALA A 64 -34.01 -11.74 -15.45
CA ALA A 64 -34.59 -11.68 -16.78
C ALA A 64 -35.41 -12.92 -17.17
N VAL A 65 -35.48 -13.96 -16.31
CA VAL A 65 -36.36 -15.11 -16.55
C VAL A 65 -37.84 -14.68 -16.46
N PRO A 66 -38.30 -14.00 -15.39
CA PRO A 66 -39.65 -13.43 -15.32
C PRO A 66 -39.77 -11.98 -15.80
N LEU A 67 -38.66 -11.23 -15.97
CA LEU A 67 -38.67 -9.81 -16.33
C LEU A 67 -38.03 -9.56 -17.70
N SER A 68 -38.30 -8.40 -18.29
CA SER A 68 -37.50 -7.95 -19.44
C SER A 68 -36.06 -7.67 -19.01
N VAL A 69 -35.11 -7.90 -19.93
CA VAL A 69 -33.67 -7.71 -19.67
C VAL A 69 -33.36 -6.29 -19.19
N TRP A 70 -34.02 -5.28 -19.74
CA TRP A 70 -33.81 -3.88 -19.33
C TRP A 70 -34.26 -3.61 -17.90
N ALA A 71 -35.38 -4.20 -17.46
CA ALA A 71 -35.89 -4.03 -16.10
C ALA A 71 -34.99 -4.76 -15.09
N ALA A 72 -34.58 -5.99 -15.42
CA ALA A 72 -33.61 -6.74 -14.63
C ALA A 72 -32.29 -5.98 -14.45
N ALA A 73 -31.74 -5.43 -15.55
CA ALA A 73 -30.51 -4.63 -15.51
C ALA A 73 -30.67 -3.40 -14.62
N LEU A 74 -31.75 -2.63 -14.74
CA LEU A 74 -31.99 -1.46 -13.90
C LEU A 74 -32.09 -1.80 -12.41
N ILE A 75 -32.74 -2.91 -12.05
CA ILE A 75 -32.84 -3.35 -10.66
C ILE A 75 -31.45 -3.67 -10.11
N VAL A 76 -30.64 -4.44 -10.83
CA VAL A 76 -29.27 -4.78 -10.40
C VAL A 76 -28.40 -3.53 -10.30
N THR A 77 -28.48 -2.61 -11.27
CA THR A 77 -27.78 -1.33 -11.24
C THR A 77 -28.18 -0.49 -10.03
N ALA A 78 -29.48 -0.41 -9.71
CA ALA A 78 -29.96 0.34 -8.55
C ALA A 78 -29.40 -0.24 -7.25
N VAL A 79 -29.44 -1.56 -7.07
CA VAL A 79 -28.90 -2.24 -5.88
C VAL A 79 -27.40 -1.98 -5.73
N LEU A 80 -26.62 -2.18 -6.80
CA LEU A 80 -25.18 -1.91 -6.79
C LEU A 80 -24.88 -0.42 -6.54
N GLY A 81 -25.70 0.49 -7.09
CA GLY A 81 -25.60 1.92 -6.86
C GLY A 81 -25.79 2.30 -5.39
N VAL A 82 -26.75 1.68 -4.69
CA VAL A 82 -26.93 1.87 -3.24
C VAL A 82 -25.71 1.37 -2.47
N ILE A 83 -25.21 0.17 -2.78
CA ILE A 83 -24.01 -0.39 -2.14
C ILE A 83 -22.81 0.54 -2.35
N ALA A 84 -22.60 1.02 -3.58
CA ALA A 84 -21.54 1.95 -3.92
C ALA A 84 -21.67 3.27 -3.15
N ALA A 85 -22.87 3.85 -3.08
CA ALA A 85 -23.13 5.05 -2.31
C ALA A 85 -22.78 4.86 -0.83
N VAL A 86 -23.19 3.74 -0.22
CA VAL A 86 -22.85 3.43 1.18
C VAL A 86 -21.35 3.29 1.38
N MET A 87 -20.64 2.61 0.48
CA MET A 87 -19.18 2.47 0.55
C MET A 87 -18.48 3.83 0.45
N VAL A 88 -18.88 4.69 -0.51
CA VAL A 88 -18.31 6.03 -0.68
C VAL A 88 -18.55 6.90 0.55
N LEU A 89 -19.77 6.91 1.07
CA LEU A 89 -20.12 7.69 2.26
C LEU A 89 -19.37 7.20 3.50
N SER A 90 -19.26 5.89 3.69
CA SER A 90 -18.54 5.28 4.81
C SER A 90 -17.03 5.51 4.71
N GLY A 91 -16.45 5.37 3.51
CA GLY A 91 -15.04 5.66 3.25
C GLY A 91 -14.73 7.13 3.48
N LYS A 92 -15.56 8.04 2.98
CA LYS A 92 -15.43 9.48 3.23
C LYS A 92 -15.49 9.80 4.71
N LYS A 93 -16.41 9.19 5.46
CA LYS A 93 -16.51 9.35 6.92
C LYS A 93 -15.24 8.87 7.63
N GLN A 94 -14.69 7.72 7.26
CA GLN A 94 -13.45 7.21 7.85
C GLN A 94 -12.26 8.11 7.55
N VAL A 95 -12.12 8.58 6.30
CA VAL A 95 -11.06 9.53 5.91
C VAL A 95 -11.19 10.86 6.65
N GLN A 96 -12.42 11.34 6.89
CA GLN A 96 -12.67 12.58 7.63
C GLN A 96 -12.50 12.41 9.15
N GLN A 97 -12.71 11.20 9.69
CA GLN A 97 -12.57 10.89 11.11
C GLN A 97 -11.14 10.53 11.52
N ALA A 98 -10.31 10.10 10.56
CA ALA A 98 -8.87 10.15 10.74
C ALA A 98 -8.47 11.63 10.86
N ALA A 99 -8.27 12.08 12.11
CA ALA A 99 -7.89 13.43 12.53
C ALA A 99 -6.76 14.02 11.65
N PRO A 100 -6.58 15.35 11.60
CA PRO A 100 -6.09 16.04 10.42
C PRO A 100 -4.77 15.47 9.90
N PRO A 101 -4.53 15.53 8.57
CA PRO A 101 -3.29 15.06 7.95
C PRO A 101 -2.02 15.77 8.46
N GLN A 102 -2.18 16.72 9.38
CA GLN A 102 -1.11 17.43 10.05
C GLN A 102 -0.94 16.90 11.47
N PRO A 103 0.24 16.36 11.82
CA PRO A 103 0.54 15.93 13.18
C PRO A 103 0.62 17.16 14.10
N GLU A 104 -0.48 17.45 14.80
CA GLU A 104 -0.60 18.62 15.69
C GLU A 104 0.53 18.67 16.73
N GLN A 105 0.87 17.52 17.32
CA GLN A 105 1.98 17.41 18.27
C GLN A 105 3.35 17.71 17.64
N THR A 106 3.59 17.28 16.40
CA THR A 106 4.85 17.60 15.69
C THR A 106 4.93 19.10 15.39
N ILE A 107 3.80 19.73 15.03
CA ILE A 107 3.75 21.16 14.77
C ILE A 107 3.94 21.97 16.06
N GLU A 108 3.37 21.52 17.18
CA GLU A 108 3.59 22.15 18.49
C GLU A 108 5.04 22.02 18.95
N ASN A 109 5.64 20.84 18.85
CA ASN A 109 7.05 20.63 19.21
C ASN A 109 7.99 21.49 18.36
N VAL A 110 7.78 21.55 17.04
CA VAL A 110 8.59 22.42 16.16
C VAL A 110 8.40 23.91 16.52
N LYS A 111 7.19 24.34 16.88
CA LYS A 111 6.95 25.72 17.35
C LYS A 111 7.68 26.01 18.67
N ALA A 112 7.68 25.05 19.60
CA ALA A 112 8.38 25.17 20.87
C ALA A 112 9.91 25.26 20.67
N ASP A 113 10.47 24.37 19.84
CA ASP A 113 11.89 24.36 19.51
C ASP A 113 12.33 25.69 18.85
N VAL A 114 11.51 26.23 17.94
CA VAL A 114 11.77 27.53 17.29
C VAL A 114 11.70 28.68 18.30
N ALA A 115 10.77 28.64 19.25
CA ALA A 115 10.65 29.66 20.29
C ALA A 115 11.86 29.65 21.24
N GLU A 116 12.37 28.47 21.59
CA GLU A 116 13.56 28.31 22.43
C GLU A 116 14.84 28.82 21.75
N ILE A 117 15.01 28.52 20.46
CA ILE A 117 16.13 29.04 19.66
C ILE A 117 16.05 30.57 19.52
N LYS A 118 14.85 31.13 19.35
CA LYS A 118 14.65 32.58 19.22
C LYS A 118 14.88 33.32 20.55
N GLY A 119 14.54 32.70 21.68
CA GLY A 119 14.80 33.23 23.02
C GLY A 119 16.28 33.18 23.43
N SER A 120 17.01 32.15 22.99
CA SER A 120 18.45 32.01 23.25
C SER A 120 19.32 32.92 22.38
N ALA A 121 18.85 33.33 21.19
CA ALA A 121 19.55 34.30 20.33
C ALA A 121 19.37 35.78 20.74
N HIS A 122 18.51 36.07 21.72
CA HIS A 122 18.23 37.43 22.19
C HIS A 122 18.88 37.75 23.57
N ARG A 123 19.74 36.85 24.06
CA ARG A 123 20.56 37.04 25.27
C ARG A 123 22.02 37.25 24.93
#